data_AF-A0A6I1NWH1-F1
#
_entry.id   AF-A0A6I1NWH1-F1
#
_cell.length_a   1.000
_cell.length_b   1.000
_cell.length_c   1.000
_cell.angle_alpha   90.00
_cell.angle_beta   90.00
_cell.angle_gamma   90.00
#
_symmetry.space_group_name_H-M   'P 1'
#
loop_
_entity.id
_entity.type
_entity.pdbx_description
1 polymer ?
#
loop_
_entity_poly.entity_id
_entity_poly.type
_entity_poly.pdbx_seq_one_letter_code
_entity_poly.pdbx_strand_id
1 'polypeptide(L)'
;MKMETVLYKALVASNVPEVHATAVIEAMEKEMTSTLASKTDLAVLRAELKIDISELQKSLVKLDAKVDILSKNLTIRLLLIIGAAAGVSSGLVTSGLKYLA
;
A
#
# COMPACT_ATOMS: atom_id res chain seq x y z
N MET A 1 -35.89 4.00 11.78
CA MET A 1 -37.37 3.89 11.85
C MET A 1 -37.95 2.79 12.75
N LYS A 2 -37.75 1.47 12.53
CA LYS A 2 -38.39 0.45 13.42
C LYS A 2 -37.86 0.49 14.86
N MET A 3 -36.58 0.79 15.05
CA MET A 3 -35.97 0.90 16.39
C MET A 3 -36.43 2.17 17.12
N GLU A 4 -36.44 3.32 16.43
CA GLU A 4 -36.92 4.60 16.97
C GLU A 4 -38.37 4.51 17.47
N THR A 5 -39.25 3.87 16.69
CA THR A 5 -40.66 3.73 17.07
C THR A 5 -40.87 2.79 18.26
N VAL A 6 -40.00 1.79 18.46
CA VAL A 6 -40.03 0.91 19.64
C VAL A 6 -39.48 1.63 20.86
N LEU A 7 -38.37 2.35 20.72
CA LEU A 7 -37.73 3.08 21.82
C LEU A 7 -38.60 4.26 22.30
N TYR A 8 -39.19 5.00 21.37
CA TYR A 8 -40.14 6.07 21.68
C TYR A 8 -41.34 5.54 22.47
N LYS A 9 -41.96 4.45 21.99
CA LYS A 9 -43.07 3.80 22.69
C LYS A 9 -42.68 3.28 24.07
N ALA A 10 -41.46 2.76 24.23
CA ALA A 10 -40.95 2.31 25.53
C ALA A 10 -40.70 3.46 26.51
N LEU A 11 -40.20 4.61 26.02
CA LEU A 11 -39.98 5.83 26.82
C LEU A 11 -41.30 6.42 27.30
N VAL A 12 -42.28 6.57 26.40
CA VAL A 12 -43.62 7.05 26.76
C VAL A 12 -44.32 6.08 27.71
N ALA A 13 -44.19 4.77 27.50
CA ALA A 13 -44.72 3.76 28.42
C ALA A 13 -44.05 3.78 29.81
N SER A 14 -42.82 4.30 29.91
CA SER A 14 -42.09 4.49 31.17
C SER A 14 -42.37 5.86 31.81
N ASN A 15 -43.43 6.54 31.38
CA ASN A 15 -43.89 7.83 31.90
C ASN A 15 -42.94 9.02 31.62
N VAL A 16 -42.12 8.91 30.57
CA VAL A 16 -41.33 10.04 30.06
C VAL A 16 -42.24 10.94 29.20
N PRO A 17 -42.27 12.26 29.41
CA PRO A 17 -43.05 13.18 28.58
C PRO A 17 -42.68 13.06 27.11
N GLU A 18 -43.68 13.11 26.21
CA GLU A 18 -43.47 12.92 24.76
C GLU A 18 -42.40 13.86 24.19
N VAL A 19 -42.36 15.11 24.65
CA VAL A 19 -41.36 16.11 24.24
C VAL A 19 -39.94 15.65 24.56
N HIS A 20 -39.73 15.01 25.71
CA HIS A 20 -38.42 14.49 26.12
C HIS A 20 -38.09 13.17 25.42
N ALA A 21 -39.07 12.31 25.18
CA ALA A 21 -38.88 11.08 24.42
C ALA A 21 -38.42 11.37 22.99
N THR A 22 -39.03 12.36 22.33
CA THR A 22 -38.62 12.81 20.98
C THR A 22 -37.21 13.41 20.99
N ALA A 23 -36.89 14.26 21.96
CA ALA A 23 -35.57 14.87 22.06
C ALA A 23 -34.45 13.82 22.26
N VAL A 24 -34.70 12.75 23.01
CA VAL A 24 -33.75 11.64 23.19
C VAL A 24 -33.55 10.88 21.89
N ILE A 25 -34.62 10.61 21.14
CA ILE A 25 -34.55 9.94 19.83
C ILE A 25 -33.71 10.78 18.86
N GLU A 26 -33.99 12.07 18.76
CA GLU A 26 -33.26 12.99 17.86
C GLU A 26 -31.79 13.12 18.25
N ALA A 27 -31.50 13.25 19.54
CA ALA A 27 -30.12 13.30 20.03
C ALA A 27 -29.36 12.01 19.72
N MET A 28 -30.01 10.86 19.90
CA MET A 28 -29.42 9.55 19.63
C MET A 28 -29.21 9.30 18.13
N GLU A 29 -30.14 9.72 17.27
CA GLU A 29 -29.97 9.66 15.80
C GLU A 29 -28.80 10.55 15.35
N LYS A 30 -28.72 11.75 15.92
CA LYS A 30 -27.60 12.68 15.66
C LYS A 30 -26.27 12.10 16.14
N GLU A 31 -26.22 11.45 17.29
CA GLU A 31 -25.01 10.81 17.80
C GLU A 31 -24.60 9.60 16.94
N MET A 32 -25.57 8.76 16.55
CA MET A 32 -25.33 7.62 15.66
C MET A 32 -24.79 8.04 14.29
N THR A 33 -25.23 9.20 13.77
CA THR A 33 -24.73 9.72 12.48
C THR A 33 -23.45 10.53 12.62
N SER A 34 -23.21 11.17 13.77
CA SER A 34 -22.03 12.01 13.99
C SER A 34 -20.80 11.24 14.48
N THR A 35 -20.99 10.14 15.21
CA THR A 35 -19.89 9.45 15.91
C THR A 35 -19.54 8.10 15.27
N LEU A 36 -20.49 7.47 14.57
CA LEU A 36 -20.24 6.21 13.87
C LEU A 36 -20.03 6.46 12.38
N ALA A 37 -18.92 5.93 11.86
CA ALA A 37 -18.73 5.84 10.41
C ALA A 37 -19.86 5.00 9.80
N SER A 38 -20.52 5.53 8.77
CA SER A 38 -21.54 4.78 8.05
C SER A 38 -20.91 3.64 7.27
N LYS A 39 -21.71 2.63 6.91
CA LYS A 39 -21.25 1.55 6.03
C LYS A 39 -20.72 2.08 4.68
N THR A 40 -21.25 3.21 4.22
CA THR A 40 -20.80 3.89 3.01
C THR A 40 -19.40 4.45 3.19
N ASP A 41 -19.13 5.13 4.31
CA ASP A 41 -17.80 5.70 4.61
C ASP A 41 -16.74 4.60 4.65
N LEU A 42 -17.07 3.47 5.28
CA LEU A 42 -16.18 2.29 5.31
C LEU A 42 -15.97 1.67 3.93
N ALA A 43 -16.99 1.69 3.06
CA ALA A 43 -16.87 1.18 1.70
C ALA A 43 -15.97 2.08 0.84
N VAL A 44 -16.08 3.40 1.00
CA VAL A 44 -15.20 4.38 0.36
C VAL A 44 -13.76 4.18 0.81
N LEU A 45 -13.51 4.13 2.13
CA LEU A 45 -12.18 3.91 2.68
C LEU A 45 -11.57 2.59 2.18
N ARG A 46 -12.37 1.52 2.09
CA ARG A 46 -11.92 0.23 1.54
C ARG A 46 -11.55 0.32 0.06
N ALA A 47 -12.27 1.12 -0.72
CA ALA A 47 -11.97 1.34 -2.13
C ALA A 47 -10.66 2.11 -2.31
N GLU A 48 -10.46 3.19 -1.55
CA GLU A 48 -9.23 3.98 -1.52
C GLU A 48 -8.03 3.11 -1.13
N LEU A 49 -8.13 2.37 -0.02
CA LEU A 49 -7.07 1.44 0.40
C LEU A 49 -6.73 0.40 -0.68
N LYS A 50 -7.72 -0.09 -1.43
CA LYS A 50 -7.48 -1.05 -2.52
C LYS A 50 -6.71 -0.42 -3.68
N ILE A 51 -6.96 0.86 -3.97
CA ILE A 51 -6.24 1.61 -4.99
C ILE A 51 -4.77 1.78 -4.55
N ASP A 52 -4.55 2.24 -3.31
CA ASP A 52 -3.21 2.45 -2.77
C ASP A 52 -2.39 1.16 -2.73
N ILE A 53 -2.99 0.06 -2.27
CA ILE A 53 -2.35 -1.27 -2.28
C ILE A 53 -1.96 -1.67 -3.71
N SER A 54 -2.85 -1.44 -4.68
CA SER A 54 -2.58 -1.78 -6.09
C SER A 54 -1.44 -0.94 -6.68
N GLU A 55 -1.34 0.34 -6.28
CA GLU A 55 -0.26 1.22 -6.73
C GLU A 55 1.09 0.86 -6.09
N LEU A 56 1.10 0.52 -4.80
CA LEU A 56 2.27 0.01 -4.11
C LEU A 56 2.77 -1.30 -4.72
N GLN A 57 1.87 -2.23 -5.06
CA GLN A 57 2.22 -3.48 -5.74
C GLN A 57 2.87 -3.22 -7.11
N LYS A 58 2.34 -2.27 -7.90
CA LYS A 58 2.95 -1.87 -9.18
C LYS A 58 4.35 -1.30 -8.98
N SER A 59 4.54 -0.48 -7.96
CA SER A 59 5.83 0.13 -7.64
C SER A 59 6.85 -0.91 -7.21
N LEU A 60 6.44 -1.92 -6.44
CA LEU A 60 7.28 -3.04 -6.03
C LEU A 60 7.77 -3.84 -7.24
N VAL A 61 6.88 -4.20 -8.17
CA VAL A 61 7.26 -4.93 -9.40
C VAL A 61 8.22 -4.10 -10.27
N LYS A 62 7.99 -2.79 -10.40
CA LYS A 62 8.91 -1.90 -11.12
C LYS A 62 10.29 -1.83 -10.46
N LEU A 63 10.33 -1.82 -9.12
CA LEU A 63 11.59 -1.80 -8.37
C LEU A 63 12.35 -3.10 -8.57
N ASP A 64 11.67 -4.24 -8.47
CA ASP A 64 12.26 -5.58 -8.70
C ASP A 64 12.89 -5.68 -10.10
N ALA A 65 12.17 -5.25 -11.14
CA ALA A 65 12.71 -5.20 -12.50
C ALA A 65 13.94 -4.29 -12.63
N LYS A 66 13.96 -3.13 -11.96
CA LYS A 66 15.13 -2.24 -11.96
C LYS A 66 16.34 -2.86 -11.27
N VAL A 67 16.13 -3.57 -10.16
CA VAL A 67 17.19 -4.29 -9.43
C VAL A 67 17.77 -5.41 -10.28
N ASP A 68 16.93 -6.19 -10.96
CA ASP A 68 17.38 -7.26 -11.87
C ASP A 68 18.21 -6.72 -13.04
N ILE A 69 17.74 -5.65 -13.70
CA ILE A 69 18.48 -5.00 -14.78
C ILE A 69 19.83 -4.46 -14.27
N LEU A 70 19.84 -3.81 -13.11
CA LEU A 70 21.05 -3.27 -12.52
C LEU A 70 22.07 -4.39 -12.21
N SER A 71 21.60 -5.51 -11.64
CA SER A 71 22.43 -6.68 -11.34
C SER A 71 23.03 -7.30 -12.61
N LYS A 72 22.23 -7.47 -13.67
CA LYS A 72 22.68 -7.96 -14.98
C LYS A 72 23.73 -7.03 -15.60
N ASN A 73 23.47 -5.72 -15.60
CA ASN A 73 24.40 -4.73 -16.14
C ASN A 73 25.74 -4.72 -15.38
N LEU A 74 25.69 -4.82 -14.05
CA LEU A 74 26.88 -4.92 -13.22
C LEU A 74 27.68 -6.17 -13.58
N THR A 75 27.02 -7.33 -13.65
CA THR A 75 27.65 -8.62 -13.98
C THR A 75 28.34 -8.57 -15.35
N ILE A 76 27.65 -8.06 -16.37
CA ILE A 76 28.22 -7.92 -17.73
C ILE A 76 29.44 -7.00 -17.70
N ARG A 77 29.37 -5.85 -17.03
CA ARG A 77 30.50 -4.91 -16.95
C ARG A 77 31.70 -5.53 -16.25
N LEU A 78 31.51 -6.24 -15.14
CA LEU A 78 32.59 -6.91 -14.43
C LEU A 78 33.26 -7.98 -15.30
N LEU A 79 32.48 -8.78 -16.05
CA LEU A 79 33.03 -9.75 -17.00
C LEU A 79 33.87 -9.08 -18.09
N LEU A 80 33.40 -7.96 -18.65
CA LEU A 80 34.15 -7.20 -19.67
C LEU A 80 35.47 -6.65 -19.12
N ILE A 81 35.48 -6.10 -17.90
CA ILE A 81 36.68 -5.54 -17.26
C ILE A 81 37.71 -6.64 -16.99
N ILE A 82 37.28 -7.79 -16.43
CA ILE A 82 38.18 -8.91 -16.16
C ILE A 82 38.73 -9.51 -17.46
N GLY A 83 37.87 -9.70 -18.47
CA GLY A 83 38.30 -10.19 -19.79
C GLY A 83 39.32 -9.27 -20.45
N ALA A 84 39.13 -7.95 -20.36
CA ALA A 84 40.11 -6.98 -20.83
C ALA A 84 41.44 -7.12 -20.08
N ALA A 85 41.44 -7.14 -18.74
CA ALA A 85 42.64 -7.25 -17.92
C ALA A 85 43.45 -8.55 -18.17
N ALA A 86 42.77 -9.69 -18.35
CA ALA A 86 43.41 -10.97 -18.64
C ALA A 86 44.02 -11.03 -20.06
N GLY A 87 43.40 -10.36 -21.04
CA GLY A 87 43.95 -10.23 -22.39
C GLY A 87 45.23 -9.38 -22.44
N VAL A 88 45.30 -8.29 -21.68
CA VAL A 88 46.50 -7.42 -21.66
C VAL A 88 47.71 -8.16 -21.11
N SER A 89 47.53 -8.96 -20.05
CA SER A 89 48.65 -9.72 -19.46
C SER A 89 49.15 -10.84 -20.36
N SER A 90 48.26 -11.57 -21.05
CA SER A 90 48.68 -12.65 -21.95
C SER A 90 49.44 -12.13 -23.18
N GLY A 91 48.97 -11.04 -23.80
CA GLY A 91 49.65 -10.42 -24.95
C GLY A 91 51.01 -9.81 -24.60
N LEU A 92 51.16 -9.24 -23.39
CA LEU A 92 52.42 -8.66 -22.94
C LEU A 92 53.43 -9.75 -22.54
N VAL A 93 53.00 -10.83 -21.89
CA VAL A 93 53.87 -11.96 -21.52
C VAL A 93 54.36 -12.73 -22.75
N THR A 94 53.50 -13.01 -23.74
CA THR A 94 53.95 -13.68 -24.97
C THR A 94 54.84 -12.80 -25.84
N SER A 95 54.59 -11.49 -25.86
CA SER A 95 55.42 -10.56 -26.63
C SER A 95 56.77 -10.35 -25.96
N GLY A 96 56.81 -10.19 -24.64
CA GLY A 96 58.07 -10.09 -23.87
C GLY A 96 58.94 -11.35 -23.96
N LEU A 97 58.33 -12.55 -23.97
CA LEU A 97 59.07 -13.81 -24.10
C LEU A 97 59.73 -13.97 -25.48
N LYS A 98 59.11 -13.45 -26.55
CA LYS A 98 59.71 -13.44 -27.90
C LYS A 98 60.93 -12.52 -28.04
N TYR A 99 61.07 -11.52 -27.17
CA TYR A 99 62.26 -10.66 -27.15
C TYR A 99 63.38 -11.20 -26.24
N LEU A 100 63.13 -12.29 -25.49
CA LEU A 100 64.08 -12.92 -24.56
C LEU A 100 64.52 -14.33 -24.99
N ALA A 101 63.97 -14.88 -26.08
CA ALA A 101 64.37 -16.15 -26.71
C ALA A 101 64.98 -15.89 -28.08
#